data_AF-A0A3N3ZRM0-F1
#
_entry.id   AF-A0A3N3ZRM0-F1
#
_cell.length_a   1.000
_cell.length_b   1.000
_cell.length_c   1.000
_cell.angle_alpha   90.00
_cell.angle_beta   90.00
_cell.angle_gamma   90.00
#
_symmetry.space_group_name_H-M   'P 1'
#
loop_
_entity.id
_entity.type
_entity.pdbx_description
1 polymer ?
#
loop_
_entity_poly.entity_id
_entity_poly.type
_entity_poly.pdbx_seq_one_letter_code
_entity_poly.pdbx_strand_id
1 'polypeptide(L)'
;MDFLHSLLVLVHLFGAAVIIGTWIATFKTPTVTTWQFAASIAMLLSGLLLLTLAELNPEVTVNHMKIGIKLLLAIGVFVAAFIGWRKQRRGDPVSKGLAHGTGGTALIAMIVATLV
;
A
#
# COMPACT_ATOMS: atom_id res chain seq x y z
N MET A 1 -19.80 -11.99 9.73
CA MET A 1 -18.42 -11.52 9.54
C MET A 1 -18.25 -10.69 8.26
N ASP A 2 -19.32 -10.49 7.50
CA ASP A 2 -19.22 -10.02 6.12
C ASP A 2 -19.02 -8.51 5.99
N PHE A 3 -19.62 -7.72 6.89
CA PHE A 3 -19.51 -6.26 6.79
C PHE A 3 -18.09 -5.77 7.08
N LEU A 4 -17.49 -6.19 8.21
CA LEU A 4 -16.13 -5.77 8.58
C LEU A 4 -15.10 -6.23 7.55
N HIS A 5 -15.18 -7.48 7.11
CA HIS A 5 -14.30 -8.00 6.06
C HIS A 5 -14.45 -7.18 4.77
N SER A 6 -15.69 -6.97 4.29
CA SER A 6 -15.97 -6.17 3.09
C SER A 6 -15.49 -4.73 3.20
N LEU A 7 -15.67 -4.10 4.36
CA LEU A 7 -15.20 -2.74 4.63
C LEU A 7 -13.67 -2.67 4.60
N LEU A 8 -12.98 -3.62 5.23
CA LEU A 8 -11.52 -3.68 5.21
C LEU A 8 -10.98 -3.91 3.79
N VAL A 9 -11.62 -4.80 3.02
CA VAL A 9 -11.28 -5.01 1.60
C VAL A 9 -11.48 -3.72 0.81
N LEU A 10 -12.59 -3.00 1.01
CA LEU A 10 -12.84 -1.71 0.36
C LEU A 10 -11.75 -0.69 0.71
N VAL A 11 -11.42 -0.53 2.00
CA VAL A 11 -10.35 0.38 2.45
C VAL A 11 -9.01 0.01 1.83
N HIS A 12 -8.69 -1.28 1.77
CA HIS A 12 -7.45 -1.77 1.18
C HIS A 12 -7.39 -1.47 -0.33
N LEU A 13 -8.42 -1.86 -1.09
CA LEU A 13 -8.45 -1.59 -2.53
C LEU A 13 -8.47 -0.09 -2.85
N PHE A 14 -9.20 0.70 -2.06
CA PHE A 14 -9.23 2.15 -2.20
C PHE A 14 -7.86 2.79 -1.91
N GLY A 15 -7.17 2.33 -0.87
CA GLY A 15 -5.80 2.77 -0.55
C GLY A 15 -4.84 2.51 -1.72
N ALA A 16 -4.87 1.31 -2.31
CA ALA A 16 -4.08 0.99 -3.49
C ALA A 16 -4.42 1.90 -4.69
N ALA A 17 -5.71 2.14 -4.94
CA ALA A 17 -6.17 3.03 -6.01
C ALA A 17 -5.69 4.48 -5.80
N VAL A 18 -5.72 5.00 -4.57
CA VAL A 18 -5.19 6.33 -4.24
C VAL A 18 -3.69 6.39 -4.51
N ILE A 19 -2.90 5.41 -4.05
CA ILE A 19 -1.44 5.42 -4.22
C ILE A 19 -1.06 5.39 -5.70
N ILE A 20 -1.64 4.46 -6.46
CA ILE A 20 -1.32 4.21 -7.86
C ILE A 20 -1.89 5.32 -8.74
N GLY A 21 -3.15 5.72 -8.52
CA GLY A 21 -3.82 6.75 -9.31
C GLY A 21 -3.13 8.10 -9.21
N THR A 22 -2.78 8.53 -8.00
CA THR A 22 -2.02 9.78 -7.81
C THR A 22 -0.61 9.68 -8.38
N TRP A 23 0.06 8.53 -8.26
CA TRP A 23 1.36 8.30 -8.88
C TRP A 23 1.31 8.41 -10.41
N ILE A 24 0.30 7.83 -11.06
CA ILE A 24 0.08 7.97 -12.51
C ILE A 24 -0.20 9.44 -12.86
N ALA A 25 -1.05 10.12 -12.07
CA ALA A 25 -1.35 11.53 -12.29
C ALA A 25 -0.11 12.43 -12.20
N THR A 26 0.84 12.10 -11.33
CA THR A 26 2.10 12.85 -11.15
C THR A 26 3.31 12.13 -11.75
N PHE A 27 3.12 11.21 -12.71
CA PHE A 27 4.16 10.27 -13.14
C PHE A 27 5.43 10.97 -13.66
N LYS A 28 5.26 12.11 -14.33
CA LYS A 28 6.38 12.90 -14.90
C LYS A 28 6.96 13.92 -13.91
N THR A 29 6.28 14.17 -12.79
CA THR A 29 6.64 15.17 -11.78
C THR A 29 6.90 14.47 -10.44
N PRO A 30 8.17 14.14 -10.14
CA PRO A 30 8.50 13.35 -8.94
C PRO A 30 7.99 14.03 -7.67
N THR A 31 7.04 13.38 -7.02
CA THR A 31 6.44 13.85 -5.78
C THR A 31 5.83 12.66 -5.03
N VAL A 32 5.55 12.86 -3.75
CA VAL A 32 4.71 11.98 -2.96
C VAL A 32 3.70 12.85 -2.25
N THR A 33 2.43 12.66 -2.57
CA THR A 33 1.34 13.46 -2.01
C THR A 33 1.03 13.05 -0.58
N THR A 34 0.38 13.94 0.19
CA THR A 34 -0.12 13.60 1.53
C THR A 34 -1.11 12.43 1.47
N TRP A 35 -1.90 12.31 0.39
CA TRP A 35 -2.82 11.19 0.20
C TRP A 35 -2.12 9.86 -0.08
N GLN A 36 -1.00 9.84 -0.80
CA GLN A 36 -0.20 8.63 -0.97
C GLN A 36 0.35 8.11 0.35
N PHE A 37 0.83 9.01 1.21
CA PHE A 37 1.31 8.63 2.54
C PHE A 37 0.16 8.14 3.44
N ALA A 38 -0.94 8.87 3.52
CA ALA A 38 -2.10 8.45 4.30
C ALA A 38 -2.66 7.10 3.83
N ALA A 39 -2.77 6.89 2.51
CA ALA A 39 -3.20 5.62 1.93
C ALA A 39 -2.21 4.48 2.23
N SER A 40 -0.90 4.73 2.27
CA SER A 40 0.08 3.70 2.64
C SER A 40 -0.09 3.19 4.07
N ILE A 41 -0.49 4.07 5.00
CA ILE A 41 -0.84 3.68 6.38
C ILE A 41 -2.12 2.84 6.38
N ALA A 42 -3.16 3.32 5.70
CA ALA A 42 -4.43 2.61 5.60
C ALA A 42 -4.24 1.21 5.00
N MET A 43 -3.37 1.07 4.00
CA MET A 43 -2.99 -0.20 3.37
C MET A 43 -2.34 -1.17 4.36
N LEU A 44 -1.34 -0.71 5.12
CA LEU A 44 -0.67 -1.55 6.12
C LEU A 44 -1.66 -2.03 7.19
N LEU A 45 -2.44 -1.11 7.76
CA LEU A 45 -3.39 -1.45 8.82
C LEU A 45 -4.49 -2.38 8.33
N SER A 46 -5.12 -2.06 7.19
CA SER A 46 -6.17 -2.92 6.62
C SER A 46 -5.62 -4.29 6.22
N GLY A 47 -4.41 -4.37 5.67
CA GLY A 47 -3.77 -5.64 5.32
C GLY A 47 -3.51 -6.54 6.54
N LEU A 48 -3.01 -5.95 7.63
CA LEU A 48 -2.81 -6.68 8.89
C LEU A 48 -4.14 -7.13 9.51
N LEU A 49 -5.16 -6.28 9.49
CA LEU A 49 -6.49 -6.65 10.00
C LEU A 49 -7.14 -7.76 9.16
N LEU A 50 -7.00 -7.72 7.84
CA LEU A 50 -7.47 -8.79 6.95
C LEU A 50 -6.74 -10.10 7.23
N LEU A 51 -5.42 -10.06 7.47
CA LEU A 51 -4.68 -11.23 7.91
C LEU A 51 -5.22 -11.77 9.23
N THR A 52 -5.41 -10.92 10.24
CA THR A 52 -5.97 -11.34 11.53
C THR A 52 -7.34 -12.00 11.37
N LEU A 53 -8.23 -11.44 10.55
CA LEU A 53 -9.54 -12.05 10.28
C LEU A 53 -9.41 -13.41 9.59
N ALA A 54 -8.42 -13.58 8.70
CA ALA A 54 -8.16 -14.84 8.02
C ALA A 54 -7.61 -15.90 8.99
N GLU A 55 -6.67 -15.55 9.87
CA GLU A 55 -6.11 -16.46 10.88
C GLU A 55 -7.16 -16.92 11.91
N LEU A 56 -8.16 -16.08 12.20
CA LEU A 56 -9.25 -16.42 13.11
C LEU A 56 -10.35 -17.26 12.45
N ASN A 57 -10.31 -17.46 11.13
CA ASN A 57 -11.30 -18.25 10.42
C ASN A 57 -10.81 -19.72 10.30
N PRO A 58 -11.46 -20.69 10.98
CA PRO A 58 -11.04 -22.09 10.95
C PRO A 58 -11.17 -22.76 9.57
N GLU A 59 -11.92 -22.17 8.65
CA GLU A 59 -12.10 -22.67 7.28
C GLU A 59 -11.02 -22.17 6.32
N VAL A 60 -10.16 -21.23 6.75
CA VAL A 60 -9.16 -20.58 5.89
C VAL A 60 -7.76 -21.04 6.27
N THR A 61 -7.05 -21.64 5.32
CA THR A 61 -5.61 -21.91 5.46
C THR A 61 -4.80 -20.74 4.92
N VAL A 62 -4.13 -19.99 5.80
CA VAL A 62 -3.33 -18.83 5.41
C VAL A 62 -1.97 -19.24 4.83
N ASN A 63 -1.70 -18.82 3.59
CA ASN A 63 -0.38 -18.93 2.99
C ASN A 63 0.55 -17.82 3.53
N HIS A 64 1.28 -18.15 4.59
CA HIS A 64 2.17 -17.22 5.28
C HIS A 64 3.32 -16.69 4.41
N MET A 65 3.81 -17.47 3.44
CA MET A 65 4.86 -17.01 2.52
C MET A 65 4.34 -15.87 1.64
N LYS A 66 3.16 -16.04 1.06
CA LYS A 66 2.48 -15.01 0.26
C LYS A 66 2.19 -13.75 1.08
N ILE A 67 1.71 -13.93 2.32
CA ILE A 67 1.45 -12.82 3.24
C ILE A 67 2.75 -12.09 3.61
N GLY A 68 3.84 -12.83 3.87
CA GLY A 68 5.15 -12.25 4.16
C GLY A 68 5.66 -11.36 3.03
N ILE A 69 5.56 -11.82 1.77
CA ILE A 69 5.93 -11.04 0.59
C ILE A 69 5.08 -9.77 0.49
N LYS A 70 3.76 -9.87 0.66
CA LYS A 70 2.85 -8.72 0.63
C LYS A 70 3.19 -7.70 1.73
N LEU A 71 3.49 -8.16 2.93
CA LEU A 71 3.85 -7.32 4.05
C LEU A 71 5.17 -6.58 3.79
N LEU A 72 6.18 -7.28 3.26
CA LEU A 72 7.46 -6.66 2.88
C LEU A 72 7.28 -5.55 1.84
N LEU A 73 6.46 -5.80 0.79
CA LEU A 73 6.16 -4.79 -0.22
C LEU A 73 5.39 -3.61 0.36
N ALA A 74 4.40 -3.86 1.21
CA ALA A 74 3.62 -2.82 1.87
C ALA A 74 4.48 -1.93 2.78
N ILE A 75 5.42 -2.53 3.53
CA ILE A 75 6.40 -1.80 4.33
C ILE A 75 7.31 -0.95 3.42
N GLY A 76 7.78 -1.50 2.31
CA GLY A 76 8.57 -0.77 1.32
C GLY A 76 7.84 0.46 0.77
N VAL A 77 6.57 0.31 0.40
CA VAL A 77 5.70 1.42 -0.04
C VAL A 77 5.55 2.47 1.06
N PHE A 78 5.25 2.06 2.29
CA PHE A 78 5.11 2.97 3.43
C PHE A 78 6.38 3.76 3.71
N VAL A 79 7.55 3.10 3.73
CA VAL A 79 8.84 3.76 3.98
C VAL A 79 9.16 4.76 2.87
N ALA A 80 8.99 4.37 1.60
CA ALA A 80 9.19 5.28 0.47
C ALA A 80 8.23 6.47 0.53
N ALA A 81 6.95 6.22 0.84
CA ALA A 81 5.93 7.25 0.96
C ALA A 81 6.23 8.21 2.11
N PHE A 82 6.63 7.70 3.28
CA PHE A 82 7.00 8.51 4.44
C PHE A 82 8.17 9.45 4.14
N ILE A 83 9.25 8.92 3.56
CA ILE A 83 10.44 9.72 3.22
C ILE A 83 10.09 10.77 2.16
N GLY A 84 9.37 10.37 1.10
CA GLY A 84 8.96 11.27 0.02
C GLY A 84 8.02 12.38 0.51
N TRP A 85 7.02 12.03 1.31
CA TRP A 85 6.08 12.96 1.93
C TRP A 85 6.77 13.95 2.86
N ARG A 86 7.73 13.49 3.67
CA ARG A 86 8.50 14.37 4.57
C ARG A 86 9.30 15.40 3.78
N LYS A 87 9.92 15.00 2.66
CA LYS A 87 10.63 15.92 1.76
C LYS A 87 9.66 16.91 1.11
N GLN A 88 8.56 16.42 0.57
CA GLN A 88 7.52 17.24 -0.06
C GLN A 88 6.98 18.32 0.90
N ARG A 89 6.70 17.97 2.16
CA ARG A 89 6.26 18.93 3.18
C ARG A 89 7.30 19.98 3.56
N ARG A 90 8.59 19.67 3.40
CA ARG A 90 9.70 20.59 3.66
C ARG A 90 10.04 21.47 2.46
N GLY A 91 9.41 21.25 1.31
CA GLY A 91 9.80 21.88 0.04
C GLY A 91 11.09 21.31 -0.55
N ASP A 92 11.60 20.20 -0.01
CA ASP A 92 12.79 19.53 -0.53
C ASP A 92 12.43 18.73 -1.80
N PRO A 93 13.33 18.64 -2.80
CA PRO A 93 13.08 17.85 -3.99
C PRO A 93 12.92 16.36 -3.66
N VAL A 94 11.84 15.76 -4.16
CA VAL A 94 11.60 14.31 -4.13
C VAL A 94 12.32 13.69 -5.32
N SER A 95 13.15 12.68 -5.09
CA SER A 95 13.85 11.98 -6.17
C SER A 95 12.89 11.11 -6.98
N LYS A 96 13.19 10.89 -8.26
CA LYS A 96 12.46 9.95 -9.13
C LYS A 96 12.35 8.56 -8.49
N GLY A 97 13.44 8.09 -7.87
CA GLY A 97 13.47 6.81 -7.17
C GLY A 97 12.47 6.72 -6.02
N LEU A 98 12.29 7.78 -5.22
CA LEU A 98 11.29 7.78 -4.14
C LEU A 98 9.85 7.83 -4.67
N ALA A 99 9.61 8.65 -5.71
CA ALA A 99 8.29 8.79 -6.31
C ALA A 99 7.84 7.47 -6.99
N HIS A 100 8.68 6.89 -7.84
CA HIS A 100 8.40 5.59 -8.48
C HIS A 100 8.53 4.43 -7.50
N GLY A 101 9.36 4.53 -6.46
CA GLY A 101 9.41 3.55 -5.38
C GLY A 101 8.10 3.49 -4.59
N THR A 102 7.43 4.62 -4.39
CA THR A 102 6.13 4.67 -3.72
C THR A 102 5.03 4.04 -4.60
N GLY A 103 4.82 4.56 -5.81
CA GLY A 103 3.72 4.10 -6.66
C GLY A 103 4.00 2.79 -7.41
N GLY A 104 5.21 2.61 -7.93
CA GLY A 104 5.61 1.42 -8.67
C GLY A 104 5.67 0.17 -7.79
N THR A 105 6.19 0.28 -6.56
CA THR A 105 6.17 -0.85 -5.61
C THR A 105 4.74 -1.17 -5.19
N ALA A 106 3.85 -0.18 -5.06
CA ALA A 106 2.45 -0.42 -4.77
C ALA A 106 1.74 -1.17 -5.93
N LEU A 107 2.07 -0.84 -7.18
CA LEU A 107 1.59 -1.59 -8.34
C LEU A 107 2.13 -3.04 -8.33
N ILE A 108 3.41 -3.24 -8.02
CA ILE A 108 4.00 -4.59 -7.87
C ILE A 108 3.27 -5.36 -6.76
N ALA A 109 2.99 -4.73 -5.61
CA ALA A 109 2.25 -5.35 -4.52
C ALA A 109 0.84 -5.78 -4.96
N MET A 110 0.16 -4.97 -5.76
CA MET A 110 -1.15 -5.30 -6.33
C MET A 110 -1.08 -6.47 -7.32
N ILE A 111 -0.07 -6.50 -8.18
CA ILE A 111 0.17 -7.62 -9.11
C ILE A 111 0.42 -8.91 -8.34
N VAL A 112 1.34 -8.89 -7.36
CA VAL A 112 1.62 -10.02 -6.47
C VAL A 112 0.37 -10.48 -5.76
N ALA A 113 -0.53 -9.57 -5.38
CA ALA A 113 -1.77 -9.94 -4.74
C ALA A 113 -2.74 -10.73 -5.62
N THR A 114 -2.65 -10.58 -6.94
CA THR A 114 -3.53 -11.24 -7.92
C THR A 114 -2.94 -12.49 -8.55
N LEU A 115 -1.61 -12.57 -8.68
CA LEU A 115 -0.93 -13.65 -9.42
C LEU A 115 -0.36 -14.76 -8.55
N VAL A 116 -0.10 -14.47 -7.28
CA VAL A 116 0.47 -15.38 -6.29
C VAL A 116 -0.54 -15.50 -5.18
#